data_AF-A0AAW0BRB3-F1
#
_entry.id   AF-A0AAW0BRB3-F1
#
_cell.length_a   1.000
_cell.length_b   1.000
_cell.length_c   1.000
_cell.angle_alpha   90.00
_cell.angle_beta   90.00
_cell.angle_gamma   90.00
#
_symmetry.space_group_name_H-M   'P 1'
#
loop_
_entity.id
_entity.type
_entity.pdbx_description
1 polymer ?
#
loop_
_entity_poly.entity_id
_entity_poly.type
_entity_poly.pdbx_seq_one_letter_code
_entity_poly.pdbx_strand_id
1 'polypeptide(L)'
;MPKTPKKPTSKPRTPYTITKGHKRGLLAQSGKATLENIVALQQHGLKANGKAFNTTKKYDESVAAGRRWLEEYVGGKVEAKGKGKKEKNKQTDEDSGSEGSDDEREFEEDVNHIAPDAPEFQSQPDGESSFKFDDPAYRHAFDATPNVHSPEMVSLYLVYKIYGQGRKISTADTIHAAFKLMCKMRDGDKYRGKWHFNSTTAAWEGNPIDSAKVQDTMAAIKNKCGKDGGDRKHSLAMNLCPGCSLGQMKNARRRDTKKNQAQLREYISDSYDRDPRSKFVGFDEKTANFVG
;
A
#
# COMPACT_ATOMS: atom_id res chain seq x y z
N MET A 1 -42.27 -39.74 -4.17
CA MET A 1 -41.06 -40.30 -3.53
C MET A 1 -39.98 -39.23 -3.48
N PRO A 2 -39.54 -38.79 -2.29
CA PRO A 2 -38.54 -37.74 -2.14
C PRO A 2 -37.15 -38.27 -2.54
N LYS A 3 -36.48 -37.55 -3.44
CA LYS A 3 -35.11 -37.86 -3.89
C LYS A 3 -34.13 -37.44 -2.79
N THR A 4 -33.35 -38.39 -2.28
CA THR A 4 -32.31 -38.12 -1.29
C THR A 4 -31.16 -37.32 -1.92
N PRO A 5 -30.60 -36.32 -1.21
CA PRO A 5 -29.49 -35.53 -1.70
C PRO A 5 -28.19 -36.37 -1.72
N LYS A 6 -27.51 -36.36 -2.87
CA LYS A 6 -26.20 -37.02 -3.05
C LYS A 6 -25.13 -36.30 -2.23
N LYS A 7 -24.51 -37.01 -1.28
CA LYS A 7 -23.35 -36.52 -0.51
C LYS A 7 -22.20 -36.14 -1.44
N PRO A 8 -21.56 -34.97 -1.26
CA PRO A 8 -20.35 -34.62 -1.98
C PRO A 8 -19.18 -35.48 -1.47
N THR A 9 -18.63 -36.31 -2.34
CA THR A 9 -17.42 -37.09 -2.07
C THR A 9 -16.21 -36.16 -2.15
N SER A 10 -15.79 -35.60 -1.02
CA SER A 10 -14.52 -34.89 -0.93
C SER A 10 -13.38 -35.88 -1.15
N LYS A 11 -12.70 -35.78 -2.30
CA LYS A 11 -11.48 -36.55 -2.55
C LYS A 11 -10.45 -36.20 -1.47
N PRO A 12 -9.84 -37.18 -0.80
CA PRO A 12 -8.79 -36.92 0.18
C PRO A 12 -7.65 -36.16 -0.51
N ARG A 13 -7.28 -35.00 0.05
CA ARG A 13 -6.06 -34.29 -0.37
C ARG A 13 -4.90 -35.21 -0.06
N THR A 14 -4.22 -35.68 -1.10
CA THR A 14 -2.96 -36.39 -0.94
C THR A 14 -1.95 -35.44 -0.28
N PRO A 15 -1.23 -35.88 0.75
CA PRO A 15 -0.20 -35.07 1.39
C PRO A 15 0.86 -34.75 0.35
N TYR A 16 1.12 -33.45 0.16
CA TYR A 16 2.21 -32.97 -0.69
C TYR A 16 3.52 -33.50 -0.09
N THR A 17 4.07 -34.55 -0.67
CA THR A 17 5.41 -35.04 -0.35
C THR A 17 6.40 -34.00 -0.86
N ILE A 18 6.85 -33.12 0.03
CA ILE A 18 8.02 -32.27 -0.20
C ILE A 18 9.21 -33.23 -0.28
N THR A 19 9.53 -33.67 -1.49
CA THR A 19 10.74 -34.41 -1.78
C THR A 19 11.91 -33.49 -1.47
N LYS A 20 12.61 -33.78 -0.36
CA LYS A 20 13.89 -33.17 0.02
C LYS A 20 14.97 -33.61 -0.97
N GLY A 21 14.86 -33.11 -2.19
CA GLY A 21 15.82 -33.30 -3.27
C GLY A 21 17.11 -32.58 -2.94
N HIS A 22 18.13 -33.38 -2.66
CA HIS A 22 19.51 -33.00 -2.42
C HIS A 22 20.03 -31.99 -3.46
N LYS A 23 20.34 -30.76 -3.03
CA LYS A 23 21.24 -29.83 -3.73
C LYS A 23 22.09 -29.06 -2.73
N ARG A 24 22.98 -29.77 -2.02
CA ARG A 24 24.00 -29.17 -1.11
C ARG A 24 25.43 -29.51 -1.56
N GLY A 25 25.66 -29.64 -2.86
CA GLY A 25 26.96 -30.10 -3.40
C GLY A 25 27.72 -29.12 -4.31
N LEU A 26 27.36 -27.83 -4.38
CA LEU A 26 27.90 -26.92 -5.41
C LEU A 26 28.56 -25.63 -4.89
N LEU A 27 29.02 -25.58 -3.65
CA LEU A 27 29.77 -24.43 -3.12
C LEU A 27 31.00 -24.88 -2.31
N ALA A 28 31.93 -25.55 -2.99
CA ALA A 28 33.29 -25.74 -2.50
C ALA A 28 34.27 -25.74 -3.67
N GLN A 29 34.21 -24.70 -4.51
CA GLN A 29 35.32 -24.35 -5.38
C GLN A 29 35.79 -22.94 -4.99
N SER A 30 36.76 -22.90 -4.08
CA SER A 30 37.47 -21.68 -3.65
C SER A 30 38.46 -21.22 -4.72
N GLY A 31 38.02 -21.19 -5.98
CA GLY A 31 38.71 -20.48 -7.05
C GLY A 31 38.29 -19.02 -6.97
N LYS A 32 39.25 -18.09 -7.04
CA LYS A 32 38.99 -16.64 -7.07
C LYS A 32 37.83 -16.35 -8.02
N ALA A 33 36.69 -15.90 -7.48
CA ALA A 33 35.55 -15.55 -8.31
C ALA A 33 36.00 -14.43 -9.26
N THR A 34 36.03 -14.71 -10.56
CA THR A 34 36.31 -13.68 -11.56
C THR A 34 35.17 -12.65 -11.53
N LEU A 35 35.49 -11.40 -11.85
CA LEU A 35 34.48 -10.33 -11.95
C LEU A 35 33.34 -10.74 -12.90
N GLU A 36 33.66 -11.49 -13.96
CA GLU A 36 32.69 -12.04 -14.90
C GLU A 36 31.67 -12.98 -14.23
N ASN A 37 32.11 -13.85 -13.32
CA ASN A 37 31.22 -14.75 -12.58
C ASN A 37 30.28 -13.97 -11.64
N ILE A 38 30.78 -12.88 -11.03
CA ILE A 38 29.98 -12.02 -10.16
C ILE A 38 28.92 -11.28 -10.99
N VAL A 39 29.28 -10.73 -12.16
CA VAL A 39 28.33 -10.08 -13.09
C VAL A 39 27.29 -11.09 -13.61
N ALA A 40 27.70 -12.31 -13.95
CA ALA A 40 26.80 -13.37 -14.39
C ALA A 40 25.81 -13.77 -13.28
N LEU A 41 26.27 -13.91 -12.03
CA LEU A 41 25.42 -14.19 -10.87
C LEU A 41 24.45 -13.04 -10.59
N GLN A 42 24.88 -11.79 -10.74
CA GLN A 42 24.01 -10.61 -10.61
C GLN A 42 22.91 -10.62 -11.68
N GLN A 43 23.26 -10.83 -12.95
CA GLN A 43 22.29 -10.91 -14.04
C GLN A 43 21.34 -12.09 -13.88
N HIS A 44 21.83 -13.25 -13.46
CA HIS A 44 21.01 -14.41 -13.15
C HIS A 44 20.06 -14.13 -11.98
N GLY A 45 20.54 -13.50 -10.90
CA GLY A 45 19.73 -13.10 -9.76
C GLY A 45 18.63 -12.10 -10.14
N LEU A 46 18.92 -11.14 -11.03
CA LEU A 46 17.93 -10.20 -11.57
C LEU A 46 16.91 -10.88 -12.49
N LYS A 47 17.32 -11.87 -13.29
CA LYS A 47 16.41 -12.64 -14.15
C LYS A 47 15.53 -13.59 -13.35
N ALA A 48 16.09 -14.30 -12.37
CA ALA A 48 15.40 -15.31 -11.57
C ALA A 48 14.48 -14.69 -10.51
N ASN A 49 14.91 -13.60 -9.88
CA ASN A 49 14.16 -12.91 -8.83
C ASN A 49 13.51 -11.60 -9.32
N GLY A 50 13.64 -11.30 -10.61
CA GLY A 50 12.89 -10.23 -11.25
C GLY A 50 11.39 -10.44 -11.05
N LYS A 51 10.61 -9.35 -11.03
CA LYS A 51 9.15 -9.46 -10.92
C LYS A 51 8.65 -10.45 -11.97
N ALA A 52 7.81 -11.39 -11.53
CA ALA A 52 7.21 -12.37 -12.43
C ALA A 52 6.56 -11.66 -13.62
N PHE A 53 6.75 -12.19 -14.83
CA PHE A 53 6.19 -11.64 -16.08
C PHE A 53 4.69 -11.29 -15.95
N ASN A 54 3.94 -12.14 -15.26
CA ASN A 54 2.51 -11.94 -14.99
C ASN A 54 2.20 -10.67 -14.18
N THR A 55 3.10 -10.26 -13.29
CA THR A 55 2.94 -9.04 -12.48
C THR A 55 3.15 -7.80 -13.33
N THR A 56 4.18 -7.80 -14.19
CA THR A 56 4.42 -6.69 -15.15
C THR A 56 3.23 -6.53 -16.08
N LYS A 57 2.74 -7.63 -16.66
CA LYS A 57 1.55 -7.61 -17.53
C LYS A 57 0.32 -7.00 -16.84
N LYS A 58 0.04 -7.36 -15.58
CA LYS A 58 -1.06 -6.78 -14.81
C LYS A 58 -0.90 -5.28 -14.56
N TYR A 59 0.33 -4.82 -14.37
CA TYR A 59 0.60 -3.40 -14.21
C TYR A 59 0.40 -2.65 -15.52
N ASP A 60 0.86 -3.19 -16.64
CA ASP A 60 0.63 -2.61 -17.96
C ASP A 60 -0.86 -2.52 -18.29
N GLU A 61 -1.63 -3.57 -17.97
CA GLU A 61 -3.10 -3.57 -18.08
C GLU A 61 -3.74 -2.49 -17.20
N SER A 62 -3.23 -2.30 -15.99
CA SER A 62 -3.75 -1.28 -15.05
C SER A 62 -3.48 0.15 -15.55
N VAL A 63 -2.30 0.40 -16.10
CA VAL A 63 -1.92 1.68 -16.73
C VAL A 63 -2.76 1.93 -17.98
N ALA A 64 -2.91 0.92 -18.84
CA ALA A 64 -3.73 1.02 -20.05
C ALA A 64 -5.20 1.30 -19.71
N ALA A 65 -5.74 0.68 -18.66
CA ALA A 65 -7.07 0.98 -18.16
C ALA A 65 -7.21 2.43 -17.66
N GLY A 66 -6.17 2.98 -17.02
CA GLY A 66 -6.11 4.38 -16.63
C GLY A 66 -6.14 5.32 -17.84
N ARG A 67 -5.35 5.03 -18.88
CA ARG A 67 -5.35 5.83 -20.13
C ARG A 67 -6.71 5.84 -20.82
N ARG A 68 -7.36 4.69 -20.95
CA ARG A 68 -8.71 4.60 -21.53
C ARG A 68 -9.73 5.42 -20.74
N TRP A 69 -9.67 5.36 -19.42
CA TRP A 69 -10.52 6.18 -18.56
C TRP A 69 -10.25 7.67 -18.78
N LEU A 70 -8.99 8.08 -18.87
CA LEU A 70 -8.60 9.46 -19.10
C LEU A 70 -9.14 9.99 -20.45
N GLU A 71 -8.99 9.20 -21.52
CA GLU A 71 -9.52 9.52 -22.85
C GLU A 71 -11.06 9.64 -22.87
N GLU A 72 -11.76 8.78 -22.14
CA GLU A 72 -13.22 8.80 -22.04
C GLU A 72 -13.72 10.07 -21.34
N TYR A 73 -13.10 10.46 -20.23
CA TYR A 73 -13.55 11.58 -19.39
C TYR A 73 -13.05 12.94 -19.88
N VAL A 74 -11.78 13.06 -20.28
CA VAL A 74 -11.19 14.33 -20.79
C VAL A 74 -11.51 14.54 -22.27
N GLY A 75 -11.76 13.47 -23.02
CA GLY A 75 -12.13 13.56 -24.43
C GLY A 75 -13.55 14.06 -24.69
N GLY A 76 -14.37 14.28 -23.66
CA GLY A 76 -15.76 14.72 -23.79
C GLY A 76 -16.67 13.70 -24.48
N LYS A 77 -16.22 12.45 -24.66
CA LYS A 77 -16.98 11.36 -25.28
C LYS A 77 -17.82 10.58 -24.27
N VAL A 78 -18.21 11.20 -23.17
CA VAL A 78 -19.23 10.65 -22.29
C VAL A 78 -20.58 10.88 -22.97
N GLU A 79 -20.84 10.16 -24.08
CA GLU A 79 -22.22 9.96 -24.48
C GLU A 79 -22.90 9.32 -23.28
N ALA A 80 -23.88 10.01 -22.71
CA ALA A 80 -24.69 9.59 -21.57
C ALA A 80 -25.49 8.32 -21.92
N LYS A 81 -24.80 7.22 -22.18
CA LYS A 81 -25.37 5.90 -22.32
C LYS A 81 -25.56 5.39 -20.92
N GLY A 82 -26.66 5.85 -20.32
CA GLY A 82 -27.33 5.20 -19.20
C GLY A 82 -27.64 3.75 -19.55
N LYS A 83 -26.61 2.90 -19.50
CA LYS A 83 -26.76 1.46 -19.54
C LYS A 83 -26.58 1.02 -18.10
N GLY A 84 -27.71 0.92 -17.42
CA GLY A 84 -27.85 0.08 -16.23
C GLY A 84 -27.40 -1.34 -16.59
N LYS A 85 -26.10 -1.60 -16.48
CA LYS A 85 -25.60 -2.96 -16.40
C LYS A 85 -26.12 -3.45 -15.07
N LYS A 86 -27.22 -4.22 -15.12
CA LYS A 86 -27.56 -5.21 -14.10
C LYS A 86 -26.28 -6.02 -13.89
N GLU A 87 -25.54 -5.61 -12.87
CA GLU A 87 -24.43 -6.36 -12.33
C GLU A 87 -25.06 -7.69 -11.93
N LYS A 88 -24.83 -8.74 -12.74
CA LYS A 88 -25.15 -10.11 -12.36
C LYS A 88 -24.22 -10.43 -11.21
N ASN A 89 -24.56 -9.92 -10.03
CA ASN A 89 -24.01 -10.33 -8.78
C ASN A 89 -24.32 -11.83 -8.71
N LYS A 90 -23.28 -12.65 -8.90
CA LYS A 90 -23.36 -14.08 -8.70
C LYS A 90 -23.47 -14.27 -7.20
N GLN A 91 -24.69 -14.07 -6.71
CA GLN A 91 -25.13 -14.42 -5.37
C GLN A 91 -24.88 -15.91 -5.24
N THR A 92 -23.83 -16.24 -4.49
CA THR A 92 -23.63 -17.59 -3.97
C THR A 92 -24.61 -17.71 -2.83
N ASP A 93 -25.71 -18.43 -3.08
CA ASP A 93 -26.68 -18.82 -2.07
C ASP A 93 -25.98 -19.72 -1.05
N GLU A 94 -25.48 -19.11 0.03
CA GLU A 94 -25.22 -19.82 1.28
C GLU A 94 -26.43 -19.60 2.19
N ASP A 95 -27.33 -20.58 2.08
CA ASP A 95 -28.35 -20.92 3.05
C ASP A 95 -27.73 -21.08 4.45
N SER A 96 -28.05 -20.15 5.34
CA SER A 96 -27.87 -20.34 6.78
C SER A 96 -28.98 -19.63 7.53
N GLY A 97 -30.06 -20.36 7.76
CA GLY A 97 -31.02 -20.05 8.81
C GLY A 97 -30.33 -20.05 10.18
N SER A 98 -30.56 -18.99 10.94
CA SER A 98 -30.38 -18.96 12.37
C SER A 98 -31.32 -17.89 12.93
N GLU A 99 -32.58 -18.28 13.10
CA GLU A 99 -33.50 -17.66 14.04
C GLU A 99 -32.88 -17.73 15.45
N GLY A 100 -32.85 -16.62 16.19
CA GLY A 100 -32.32 -16.65 17.54
C GLY A 100 -32.18 -15.29 18.20
N SER A 101 -33.23 -14.94 18.95
CA SER A 101 -33.31 -14.09 20.14
C SER A 101 -33.04 -12.59 19.99
N ASP A 102 -34.16 -11.87 19.93
CA ASP A 102 -34.36 -10.54 20.50
C ASP A 102 -33.85 -10.49 21.95
N ASP A 103 -32.81 -9.71 22.18
CA ASP A 103 -32.44 -9.20 23.51
C ASP A 103 -32.33 -7.68 23.35
N GLU A 104 -33.49 -7.02 23.43
CA GLU A 104 -33.62 -5.57 23.49
C GLU A 104 -33.01 -5.08 24.81
N ARG A 105 -31.70 -4.83 24.79
CA ARG A 105 -31.05 -4.05 25.83
C ARG A 105 -31.10 -2.59 25.41
N GLU A 106 -32.18 -1.91 25.80
CA GLU A 106 -32.25 -0.46 25.93
C GLU A 106 -31.01 0.03 26.69
N PHE A 107 -30.05 0.57 25.94
CA PHE A 107 -28.94 1.32 26.49
C PHE A 107 -29.28 2.79 26.19
N GLU A 108 -30.08 3.39 27.07
CA GLU A 108 -30.19 4.83 27.16
C GLU A 108 -28.83 5.36 27.64
N GLU A 109 -27.89 5.55 26.70
CA GLU A 109 -26.70 6.36 26.94
C GLU A 109 -27.14 7.82 26.94
N ASP A 110 -27.00 8.47 28.09
CA ASP A 110 -27.03 9.92 28.29
C ASP A 110 -26.04 10.64 27.35
N VAL A 111 -26.44 10.86 26.10
CA VAL A 111 -25.71 11.69 25.13
C VAL A 111 -26.08 13.15 25.37
N ASN A 112 -25.67 13.72 26.50
CA ASN A 112 -25.84 15.16 26.76
C ASN A 112 -24.67 15.80 27.53
N HIS A 113 -23.44 15.43 27.18
CA HIS A 113 -22.23 16.18 27.56
C HIS A 113 -21.34 16.42 26.32
N ILE A 114 -21.91 17.04 25.29
CA ILE A 114 -21.12 17.65 24.21
C ILE A 114 -20.65 19.01 24.75
N ALA A 115 -19.34 19.15 24.94
CA ALA A 115 -18.73 20.41 25.34
C ALA A 115 -19.10 21.51 24.32
N PRO A 116 -19.67 22.65 24.76
CA PRO A 116 -20.19 23.70 23.87
C PRO A 116 -19.13 24.51 23.08
N ASP A 117 -17.85 24.12 23.09
CA ASP A 117 -16.75 24.89 22.47
C ASP A 117 -15.94 24.08 21.42
N ALA A 118 -16.56 23.10 20.75
CA ALA A 118 -15.95 22.56 19.54
C ALA A 118 -16.01 23.63 18.45
N PRO A 119 -14.87 24.10 17.89
CA PRO A 119 -14.87 25.15 16.89
C PRO A 119 -15.77 24.72 15.73
N GLU A 120 -16.82 25.49 15.52
CA GLU A 120 -17.75 25.37 14.41
C GLU A 120 -16.91 25.27 13.14
N PHE A 121 -16.79 24.07 12.57
CA PHE A 121 -16.11 23.83 11.32
C PHE A 121 -16.96 24.52 10.26
N GLN A 122 -16.70 25.81 10.07
CA GLN A 122 -17.32 26.62 9.04
C GLN A 122 -17.03 25.93 7.72
N SER A 123 -18.01 25.17 7.24
CA SER A 123 -18.09 24.69 5.88
C SER A 123 -17.88 25.92 5.01
N GLN A 124 -16.66 26.14 4.52
CA GLN A 124 -16.40 27.22 3.58
C GLN A 124 -17.42 27.05 2.47
N PRO A 125 -18.16 28.11 2.11
CA PRO A 125 -19.16 28.03 1.06
C PRO A 125 -18.46 27.42 -0.14
N ASP A 126 -18.97 26.26 -0.51
CA ASP A 126 -18.71 25.42 -1.64
C ASP A 126 -18.98 26.25 -2.90
N GLY A 127 -18.11 27.25 -3.11
CA GLY A 127 -17.91 27.86 -4.39
C GLY A 127 -17.58 26.71 -5.30
N GLU A 128 -18.56 26.31 -6.11
CA GLU A 128 -18.47 25.29 -7.13
C GLU A 128 -17.26 25.64 -7.98
N SER A 129 -16.11 25.14 -7.58
CA SER A 129 -14.90 25.13 -8.36
C SER A 129 -15.24 24.16 -9.46
N SER A 130 -15.89 24.69 -10.50
CA SER A 130 -16.09 24.04 -11.79
C SER A 130 -14.69 23.70 -12.27
N PHE A 131 -14.24 22.50 -11.89
CA PHE A 131 -12.94 21.98 -12.24
C PHE A 131 -13.04 21.67 -13.72
N LYS A 132 -12.68 22.65 -14.54
CA LYS A 132 -12.74 22.50 -15.99
C LYS A 132 -11.48 21.79 -16.44
N PHE A 133 -11.65 20.61 -17.01
CA PHE A 133 -10.58 19.86 -17.68
C PHE A 133 -10.32 20.42 -19.09
N ASP A 134 -10.17 21.75 -19.19
CA ASP A 134 -10.01 22.44 -20.47
C ASP A 134 -8.57 22.36 -20.99
N ASP A 135 -7.60 22.08 -20.12
CA ASP A 135 -6.20 21.98 -20.52
C ASP A 135 -5.96 20.66 -21.31
N PRO A 136 -5.54 20.73 -22.60
CA PRO A 136 -5.22 19.53 -23.37
C PRO A 136 -4.09 18.69 -22.74
N ALA A 137 -3.25 19.27 -21.87
CA ALA A 137 -2.21 18.54 -21.15
C ALA A 137 -2.78 17.44 -20.24
N TYR A 138 -4.05 17.53 -19.80
CA TYR A 138 -4.69 16.46 -19.04
C TYR A 138 -4.75 15.14 -19.80
N ARG A 139 -4.89 15.16 -21.15
CA ARG A 139 -4.92 13.93 -21.97
C ARG A 139 -3.61 13.15 -21.92
N HIS A 140 -2.51 13.86 -21.70
CA HIS A 140 -1.16 13.31 -21.67
C HIS A 140 -0.68 12.99 -20.25
N ALA A 141 -1.56 13.08 -19.23
CA ALA A 141 -1.19 12.88 -17.83
C ALA A 141 -0.64 11.47 -17.52
N PHE A 142 -1.00 10.46 -18.31
CA PHE A 142 -0.55 9.07 -18.15
C PHE A 142 0.43 8.61 -19.24
N ASP A 143 0.99 9.54 -20.00
CA ASP A 143 1.98 9.25 -21.03
C ASP A 143 3.34 8.86 -20.43
N ALA A 144 4.34 8.72 -21.29
CA ALA A 144 5.68 8.33 -20.86
C ALA A 144 6.35 9.37 -19.99
N THR A 145 6.14 10.63 -20.32
CA THR A 145 6.73 11.75 -19.61
C THR A 145 5.70 12.28 -18.63
N PRO A 146 5.95 12.20 -17.31
CA PRO A 146 5.03 12.75 -16.33
C PRO A 146 4.93 14.27 -16.52
N ASN A 147 3.71 14.79 -16.43
CA ASN A 147 3.43 16.21 -16.54
C ASN A 147 2.97 16.77 -15.18
N VAL A 148 2.73 18.08 -15.12
CA VAL A 148 2.26 18.78 -13.91
C VAL A 148 0.97 18.17 -13.35
N HIS A 149 0.13 17.67 -14.26
CA HIS A 149 -1.21 17.17 -13.97
C HIS A 149 -1.27 15.67 -13.67
N SER A 150 -0.20 14.92 -13.91
CA SER A 150 -0.07 13.49 -13.64
C SER A 150 -0.50 13.12 -12.21
N PRO A 151 0.01 13.77 -11.13
CA PRO A 151 -0.41 13.42 -9.77
C PRO A 151 -1.91 13.63 -9.54
N GLU A 152 -2.46 14.71 -10.09
CA GLU A 152 -3.88 15.02 -10.00
C GLU A 152 -4.74 13.97 -10.71
N MET A 153 -4.41 13.62 -11.95
CA MET A 153 -5.19 12.62 -12.70
C MET A 153 -5.08 11.22 -12.09
N VAL A 154 -3.92 10.85 -11.50
CA VAL A 154 -3.81 9.59 -10.76
C VAL A 154 -4.70 9.61 -9.51
N SER A 155 -4.72 10.71 -8.76
CA SER A 155 -5.57 10.83 -7.57
C SER A 155 -7.05 10.69 -7.91
N LEU A 156 -7.52 11.36 -8.97
CA LEU A 156 -8.89 11.27 -9.46
C LEU A 156 -9.23 9.86 -9.94
N TYR A 157 -8.31 9.21 -10.65
CA TYR A 157 -8.50 7.83 -11.13
C TYR A 157 -8.64 6.85 -9.96
N LEU A 158 -7.83 6.98 -8.91
CA LEU A 158 -7.93 6.16 -7.70
C LEU A 158 -9.28 6.35 -7.01
N VAL A 159 -9.73 7.59 -6.84
CA VAL A 159 -11.03 7.91 -6.25
C VAL A 159 -12.16 7.30 -7.09
N TYR A 160 -12.14 7.50 -8.40
CA TYR A 160 -13.13 6.92 -9.31
C TYR A 160 -13.19 5.39 -9.22
N LYS A 161 -12.03 4.72 -9.20
CA LYS A 161 -11.99 3.25 -9.13
C LYS A 161 -12.49 2.72 -7.78
N ILE A 162 -12.14 3.34 -6.68
CA ILE A 162 -12.53 2.83 -5.36
C ILE A 162 -13.96 3.23 -5.01
N TYR A 163 -14.29 4.52 -5.11
CA TYR A 163 -15.60 5.03 -4.72
C TYR A 163 -16.64 4.84 -5.82
N GLY A 164 -16.29 5.19 -7.07
CA GLY A 164 -17.22 5.09 -8.20
C GLY A 164 -17.53 3.65 -8.62
N GLN A 165 -16.57 2.73 -8.51
CA GLN A 165 -16.75 1.32 -8.88
C GLN A 165 -16.79 0.34 -7.69
N GLY A 166 -16.79 0.84 -6.45
CA GLY A 166 -16.86 0.00 -5.24
C GLY A 166 -15.73 -1.02 -5.10
N ARG A 167 -14.52 -0.72 -5.58
CA ARG A 167 -13.39 -1.66 -5.56
C ARG A 167 -12.72 -1.71 -4.18
N LYS A 168 -12.00 -2.82 -3.93
CA LYS A 168 -11.25 -3.03 -2.68
C LYS A 168 -9.94 -2.23 -2.68
N ILE A 169 -9.40 -1.97 -1.49
CA ILE A 169 -8.10 -1.33 -1.27
C ILE A 169 -6.95 -1.96 -2.08
N SER A 170 -6.95 -3.29 -2.23
CA SER A 170 -5.91 -4.00 -3.01
C SER A 170 -5.85 -3.56 -4.47
N THR A 171 -6.97 -3.09 -5.03
CA THR A 171 -7.02 -2.51 -6.37
C THR A 171 -6.31 -1.16 -6.41
N ALA A 172 -6.52 -0.29 -5.41
CA ALA A 172 -5.79 0.98 -5.30
C ALA A 172 -4.28 0.75 -5.17
N ASP A 173 -3.85 -0.18 -4.32
CA ASP A 173 -2.43 -0.51 -4.16
C ASP A 173 -1.82 -1.03 -5.47
N THR A 174 -2.55 -1.85 -6.22
CA THR A 174 -2.10 -2.38 -7.52
C THR A 174 -1.96 -1.27 -8.55
N ILE A 175 -2.93 -0.35 -8.64
CA ILE A 175 -2.89 0.80 -9.55
C ILE A 175 -1.72 1.72 -9.19
N HIS A 176 -1.59 2.08 -7.90
CA HIS A 176 -0.50 2.91 -7.40
C HIS A 176 0.87 2.28 -7.71
N ALA A 177 1.05 0.98 -7.46
CA ALA A 177 2.28 0.26 -7.78
C ALA A 177 2.57 0.21 -9.28
N ALA A 178 1.54 0.05 -10.12
CA ALA A 178 1.67 0.02 -11.57
C ALA A 178 2.17 1.35 -12.12
N PHE A 179 1.55 2.46 -11.73
CA PHE A 179 1.99 3.79 -12.15
C PHE A 179 3.37 4.15 -11.60
N LYS A 180 3.66 3.76 -10.35
CA LYS A 180 4.99 3.97 -9.76
C LYS A 180 6.06 3.21 -10.54
N LEU A 181 5.76 1.99 -10.99
CA LEU A 181 6.67 1.19 -11.81
C LEU A 181 6.84 1.79 -13.21
N MET A 182 5.75 2.24 -13.84
CA MET A 182 5.77 2.90 -15.15
C MET A 182 6.73 4.09 -15.13
N CYS A 183 6.66 4.95 -14.11
CA CYS A 183 7.55 6.11 -13.98
C CYS A 183 9.00 5.70 -13.71
N LYS A 184 9.25 4.63 -12.94
CA LYS A 184 10.61 4.13 -12.66
C LYS A 184 11.30 3.49 -13.87
N MET A 185 10.51 2.90 -14.77
CA MET A 185 11.05 2.25 -15.98
C MET A 185 11.34 3.25 -17.10
N ARG A 186 10.80 4.47 -17.01
CA ARG A 186 10.91 5.50 -18.06
C ARG A 186 11.91 6.57 -17.61
N ASP A 187 12.89 6.86 -18.46
CA ASP A 187 13.97 7.85 -18.27
C ASP A 187 14.99 7.59 -17.14
N GLY A 188 15.19 6.32 -16.76
CA GLY A 188 16.27 5.93 -15.84
C GLY A 188 16.12 6.56 -14.45
N ASP A 189 17.12 7.34 -14.04
CA ASP A 189 17.16 7.92 -12.68
C ASP A 189 16.50 9.30 -12.57
N LYS A 190 15.99 9.86 -13.67
CA LYS A 190 15.41 11.22 -13.72
C LYS A 190 14.19 11.40 -12.80
N TYR A 191 13.34 10.40 -12.70
CA TYR A 191 12.12 10.45 -11.87
C TYR A 191 12.27 9.73 -10.52
N ARG A 192 13.49 9.63 -10.00
CA ARG A 192 13.71 9.12 -8.64
C ARG A 192 13.54 10.23 -7.62
N GLY A 193 12.91 9.89 -6.50
CA GLY A 193 12.74 10.80 -5.37
C GLY A 193 11.37 11.46 -5.31
N LYS A 194 11.26 12.42 -4.38
CA LYS A 194 10.02 13.13 -4.06
C LYS A 194 9.64 14.07 -5.20
N TRP A 195 8.37 14.11 -5.57
CA TRP A 195 7.85 15.01 -6.60
C TRP A 195 8.02 16.48 -6.18
N HIS A 196 8.71 17.27 -7.00
CA HIS A 196 8.89 18.70 -6.77
C HIS A 196 9.17 19.44 -8.08
N PHE A 197 8.97 20.75 -8.08
CA PHE A 197 9.36 21.61 -9.19
C PHE A 197 10.79 22.10 -8.95
N ASN A 198 11.68 21.86 -9.91
CA ASN A 198 13.05 22.36 -9.86
C ASN A 198 13.11 23.71 -10.59
N SER A 199 13.31 24.80 -9.84
CA SER A 199 13.36 26.16 -10.41
C SER A 199 14.55 26.38 -11.34
N THR A 200 15.64 25.63 -11.18
CA THR A 200 16.85 25.76 -12.00
C THR A 200 16.64 25.17 -13.38
N THR A 201 16.01 23.99 -13.47
CA THR A 201 15.74 23.31 -14.74
C THR A 201 14.38 23.69 -15.34
N ALA A 202 13.58 24.47 -14.61
CA ALA A 202 12.18 24.79 -14.92
C ALA A 202 11.35 23.54 -15.26
N ALA A 203 11.67 22.40 -14.62
CA ALA A 203 11.07 21.11 -14.89
C ALA A 203 10.60 20.44 -13.59
N TRP A 204 9.57 19.61 -13.71
CA TRP A 204 9.14 18.75 -12.61
C TRP A 204 10.03 17.51 -12.52
N GLU A 205 10.54 17.26 -11.32
CA GLU A 205 11.46 16.17 -11.03
C GLU A 205 10.90 15.26 -9.94
N GLY A 206 11.36 14.01 -9.92
CA GLY A 206 10.88 12.96 -9.03
C GLY A 206 9.68 12.18 -9.57
N ASN A 207 9.06 11.37 -8.71
CA ASN A 207 7.96 10.49 -9.10
C ASN A 207 6.59 11.13 -8.76
N PRO A 208 5.69 11.40 -9.73
CA PRO A 208 4.40 12.04 -9.46
C PRO A 208 3.51 11.22 -8.52
N ILE A 209 3.71 9.91 -8.44
CA ILE A 209 2.96 9.01 -7.55
C ILE A 209 3.35 9.22 -6.07
N ASP A 210 4.56 9.72 -5.83
CA ASP A 210 5.06 10.07 -4.50
C ASP A 210 4.75 11.55 -4.16
N SER A 211 3.85 12.21 -4.89
CA SER A 211 3.33 13.54 -4.56
C SER A 211 2.42 13.50 -3.33
N ALA A 212 2.38 14.61 -2.58
CA ALA A 212 1.53 14.73 -1.38
C ALA A 212 0.05 14.42 -1.69
N LYS A 213 -0.49 15.00 -2.77
CA LYS A 213 -1.89 14.81 -3.20
C LYS A 213 -2.24 13.33 -3.41
N VAL A 214 -1.38 12.55 -4.06
CA VAL A 214 -1.61 11.10 -4.27
C VAL A 214 -1.49 10.34 -2.95
N GLN A 215 -0.53 10.68 -2.09
CA GLN A 215 -0.37 10.04 -0.78
C GLN A 215 -1.56 10.32 0.15
N ASP A 216 -2.05 11.56 0.19
CA ASP A 216 -3.22 11.96 0.97
C ASP A 216 -4.47 11.22 0.47
N THR A 217 -4.64 11.11 -0.85
CA THR A 217 -5.74 10.34 -1.46
C THR A 217 -5.64 8.86 -1.08
N MET A 218 -4.45 8.27 -1.12
CA MET A 218 -4.23 6.88 -0.70
C MET A 218 -4.49 6.68 0.80
N ALA A 219 -4.12 7.65 1.64
CA ALA A 219 -4.41 7.63 3.08
C ALA A 219 -5.92 7.71 3.35
N ALA A 220 -6.63 8.59 2.65
CA ALA A 220 -8.09 8.70 2.73
C ALA A 220 -8.79 7.39 2.31
N ILE A 221 -8.37 6.79 1.19
CA ILE A 221 -8.87 5.49 0.72
C ILE A 221 -8.64 4.41 1.79
N LYS A 222 -7.44 4.37 2.39
CA LYS A 222 -7.10 3.42 3.45
C LYS A 222 -7.97 3.58 4.69
N ASN A 223 -8.18 4.82 5.13
CA ASN A 223 -9.02 5.12 6.29
C ASN A 223 -10.47 4.70 6.05
N LYS A 224 -11.02 5.00 4.87
CA LYS A 224 -12.38 4.60 4.48
C LYS A 224 -12.54 3.08 4.41
N CYS A 225 -11.66 2.39 3.67
CA CYS A 225 -11.72 0.93 3.56
C CYS A 225 -11.43 0.22 4.90
N GLY A 226 -10.66 0.85 5.79
CA GLY A 226 -10.39 0.34 7.13
C GLY A 226 -11.63 0.39 8.04
N LYS A 227 -12.45 1.45 7.93
CA LYS A 227 -13.71 1.60 8.66
C LYS A 227 -14.78 0.63 8.17
N ASP A 228 -14.92 0.46 6.86
CA ASP A 228 -15.93 -0.43 6.26
C ASP A 228 -15.58 -1.92 6.38
N GLY A 229 -14.30 -2.26 6.51
CA GLY A 229 -13.82 -3.63 6.77
C GLY A 229 -13.94 -4.06 8.23
N GLY A 230 -14.80 -3.37 8.99
CA GLY A 230 -14.92 -3.37 10.45
C GLY A 230 -15.49 -4.62 11.11
N ASP A 231 -15.65 -5.72 10.38
CA ASP A 231 -15.74 -7.06 10.98
C ASP A 231 -14.49 -7.85 10.60
N ARG A 232 -13.35 -7.45 11.16
CA ARG A 232 -12.21 -8.37 11.26
C ARG A 232 -12.60 -9.51 12.19
N LYS A 233 -13.33 -10.51 11.67
CA LYS A 233 -13.68 -11.77 12.34
C LYS A 233 -12.46 -12.65 12.68
N HIS A 234 -11.27 -12.08 12.80
CA HIS A 234 -10.07 -12.79 13.20
C HIS A 234 -9.91 -12.90 14.74
N SER A 235 -10.76 -12.24 15.53
CA SER A 235 -10.78 -12.40 17.00
C SER A 235 -11.81 -13.41 17.52
N LEU A 236 -12.69 -13.98 16.69
CA LEU A 236 -13.69 -14.98 17.13
C LEU A 236 -13.24 -16.45 17.03
N ALA A 237 -12.01 -16.73 16.59
CA ALA A 237 -11.49 -18.10 16.44
C ALA A 237 -10.66 -18.62 17.62
N MET A 238 -10.68 -17.99 18.80
CA MET A 238 -9.89 -18.41 19.98
C MET A 238 -10.68 -18.54 21.29
N ASN A 239 -12.02 -18.48 21.27
CA ASN A 239 -12.83 -18.63 22.49
C ASN A 239 -13.47 -20.02 22.69
N LEU A 240 -13.16 -21.02 21.85
CA LEU A 240 -13.68 -22.39 21.99
C LEU A 240 -12.55 -23.42 22.02
N CYS A 241 -11.57 -23.23 22.91
CA CYS A 241 -10.95 -24.37 23.58
C CYS A 241 -11.45 -24.34 25.03
N PRO A 242 -12.56 -25.02 25.35
CA PRO A 242 -13.05 -25.15 26.71
C PRO A 242 -12.05 -26.04 27.48
N GLY A 243 -11.04 -25.42 28.08
CA GLY A 243 -10.02 -26.14 28.86
C GLY A 243 -8.67 -25.45 29.05
N CYS A 244 -8.31 -24.46 28.23
CA CYS A 244 -7.05 -23.72 28.41
C CYS A 244 -7.27 -22.48 29.27
N SER A 245 -6.80 -22.52 30.53
CA SER A 245 -6.81 -21.43 31.52
C SER A 245 -5.93 -20.23 31.08
N LEU A 246 -6.41 -19.48 30.11
CA LEU A 246 -5.73 -18.32 29.50
C LEU A 246 -5.63 -17.08 30.41
N GLY A 247 -6.08 -17.18 31.67
CA GLY A 247 -5.94 -16.13 32.69
C GLY A 247 -4.50 -15.91 33.15
N GLN A 248 -3.61 -16.90 32.99
CA GLN A 248 -2.24 -16.81 33.51
C GLN A 248 -1.19 -16.30 32.49
N MET A 249 -1.43 -16.42 31.17
CA MET A 249 -0.44 -16.04 30.15
C MET A 249 -0.39 -14.54 29.82
N LYS A 250 -1.49 -13.80 29.98
CA LYS A 250 -1.54 -12.36 29.61
C LYS A 250 -0.73 -11.47 30.57
N ASN A 251 -0.50 -11.92 31.81
CA ASN A 251 0.32 -11.19 32.80
C ASN A 251 1.82 -11.48 32.70
N ALA A 252 2.24 -12.51 31.95
CA ALA A 252 3.65 -12.78 31.70
C ALA A 252 4.20 -11.84 30.61
N ARG A 253 3.47 -11.71 29.48
CA ARG A 253 3.92 -10.91 28.33
C ARG A 253 3.99 -9.40 28.60
N ARG A 254 3.17 -8.88 29.52
CA ARG A 254 3.23 -7.47 29.98
C ARG A 254 4.40 -7.18 30.92
N ARG A 255 4.99 -8.19 31.58
CA ARG A 255 6.16 -8.01 32.44
C ARG A 255 7.46 -7.92 31.64
N ASP A 256 7.56 -8.65 30.52
CA ASP A 256 8.78 -8.66 29.72
C ASP A 256 8.98 -7.38 28.91
N THR A 257 7.90 -6.76 28.41
CA THR A 257 8.02 -5.49 27.68
C THR A 257 8.40 -4.32 28.60
N LYS A 258 7.96 -4.32 29.86
CA LYS A 258 8.38 -3.30 30.85
C LYS A 258 9.85 -3.44 31.24
N LYS A 259 10.37 -4.67 31.36
CA LYS A 259 11.80 -4.89 31.65
C LYS A 259 12.70 -4.44 30.49
N ASN A 260 12.33 -4.76 29.25
CA ASN A 260 13.10 -4.32 28.08
C ASN A 260 13.06 -2.80 27.89
N GLN A 261 11.95 -2.14 28.19
CA GLN A 261 11.85 -0.68 28.08
C GLN A 261 12.64 0.04 29.19
N ALA A 262 12.75 -0.56 30.39
CA ALA A 262 13.60 -0.05 31.46
C ALA A 262 15.10 -0.19 31.13
N GLN A 263 15.53 -1.34 30.61
CA GLN A 263 16.93 -1.54 30.17
C GLN A 263 17.32 -0.61 29.02
N LEU A 264 16.40 -0.33 28.09
CA LEU A 264 16.62 0.65 27.02
C LEU A 264 16.78 2.07 27.55
N ARG A 265 16.04 2.47 28.59
CA ARG A 265 16.20 3.79 29.22
C ARG A 265 17.54 3.92 29.95
N GLU A 266 17.98 2.87 30.63
CA GLU A 266 19.26 2.85 31.34
C GLU A 266 20.44 2.91 30.36
N TYR A 267 20.41 2.12 29.28
CA TYR A 267 21.43 2.16 28.23
C TYR A 267 21.53 3.51 27.51
N ILE A 268 20.39 4.18 27.30
CA ILE A 268 20.37 5.51 26.67
C ILE A 268 20.97 6.56 27.62
N SER A 269 20.69 6.50 28.92
CA SER A 269 21.25 7.42 29.92
C SER A 269 22.78 7.35 29.98
N ASP A 270 23.35 6.15 29.99
CA ASP A 270 24.82 5.96 30.03
C ASP A 270 25.53 6.46 28.76
N SER A 271 24.81 6.55 27.63
CA SER A 271 25.40 6.96 26.35
C SER A 271 25.60 8.48 26.21
N TYR A 272 24.91 9.30 27.02
CA TYR A 272 24.97 10.77 26.92
C TYR A 272 26.04 11.42 27.81
N ASP A 273 26.65 10.69 28.75
CA ASP A 273 27.77 11.21 29.57
C ASP A 273 29.15 11.08 28.89
N ARG A 274 29.22 10.48 27.70
CA ARG A 274 30.43 10.50 26.86
C ARG A 274 30.35 11.65 25.89
N ASP A 275 30.68 12.85 26.35
CA ASP A 275 30.84 14.04 25.50
C ASP A 275 31.93 13.77 24.43
N PRO A 276 31.55 13.59 23.14
CA PRO A 276 32.52 13.28 22.09
C PRO A 276 33.37 14.51 21.70
N ARG A 277 33.11 15.70 22.28
CA ARG A 277 33.85 16.92 21.96
C ARG A 277 35.20 17.07 22.69
N SER A 278 35.54 16.18 23.62
CA SER A 278 36.79 16.31 24.40
C SER A 278 38.08 15.88 23.67
N LYS A 279 38.02 15.29 22.46
CA LYS A 279 39.22 14.72 21.80
C LYS A 279 39.62 15.29 20.42
N PHE A 280 39.08 16.42 19.98
CA PHE A 280 39.60 17.08 18.79
C PHE A 280 40.74 18.05 19.17
N VAL A 281 41.90 17.46 19.45
CA VAL A 281 43.17 18.18 19.61
C VAL A 281 43.78 18.36 18.22
N GLY A 282 43.94 19.62 17.80
CA GLY A 282 44.92 20.07 16.80
C GLY A 282 44.74 19.59 15.36
N PHE A 283 43.93 20.28 14.57
CA PHE A 283 44.13 20.30 13.12
C PHE A 283 44.91 21.58 12.80
N ASP A 284 46.22 21.42 12.60
CA ASP A 284 47.14 22.51 12.29
C ASP A 284 46.82 23.14 10.93
N GLU A 285 46.50 24.43 10.99
CA GLU A 285 46.22 25.30 9.87
C GLU A 285 47.55 25.76 9.22
N LYS A 286 48.19 24.86 8.47
CA LYS A 286 49.35 25.19 7.64
C LYS A 286 49.33 24.45 6.32
N THR A 287 48.65 25.01 5.33
CA THR A 287 49.06 24.99 3.92
C THR A 287 48.24 26.01 3.11
N ALA A 288 48.53 27.29 3.39
CA ALA A 288 48.46 28.31 2.34
C ALA A 288 49.61 28.06 1.34
N ASN A 289 49.33 28.36 0.07
CA ASN A 289 50.24 28.39 -1.08
C ASN A 289 50.36 27.09 -1.89
N PHE A 290 49.52 26.97 -2.92
CA PHE A 290 50.03 26.49 -4.20
C PHE A 290 49.46 27.31 -5.36
N VAL A 291 50.38 27.76 -6.20
CA VAL A 291 50.29 28.71 -7.31
C VAL A 291 50.07 27.93 -8.62
N GLY A 292 49.40 28.53 -9.60
CA GLY A 292 49.40 28.08 -10.99
C GLY A 292 48.12 28.43 -11.74
#